data_AF-A0A7X8JME3-F1
#
_entry.id   AF-A0A7X8JME3-F1
#
_cell.length_a   1.000
_cell.length_b   1.000
_cell.length_c   1.000
_cell.angle_alpha   90.00
_cell.angle_beta   90.00
_cell.angle_gamma   90.00
#
_symmetry.space_group_name_H-M   'P 1'
#
loop_
_entity.id
_entity.type
_entity.pdbx_description
1 polymer ?
#
loop_
_entity_poly.entity_id
_entity_poly.type
_entity_poly.pdbx_seq_one_letter_code
_entity_poly.pdbx_strand_id
1 'polypeptide(L)' 'MEGVKNGILEITNLQGKIVKYTPIPDSITRIDISQLTEGIYSLKITTNEGIIVKKLIKQ' A
#
# COMPACT_ATOMS: atom_id res chain seq x y z
N MET A 1 16.83 9.04 -1.37
CA MET A 1 15.93 7.89 -1.11
C MET A 1 15.66 7.24 -2.44
N GLU A 2 16.20 6.05 -2.69
CA GLU A 2 15.89 5.30 -3.91
C GLU A 2 14.46 4.73 -3.80
N GLY A 3 13.67 4.87 -4.86
CA GLY A 3 12.27 4.44 -4.89
C GLY A 3 12.14 2.92 -5.04
N VAL A 4 11.01 2.36 -4.58
CA VAL A 4 10.73 0.92 -4.63
C VAL A 4 10.30 0.51 -6.04
N LYS A 5 10.95 -0.49 -6.64
CA LYS A 5 10.62 -1.02 -7.98
C LYS A 5 10.18 -2.49 -7.90
N ASN A 6 9.43 -2.94 -8.90
CA ASN A 6 9.01 -4.34 -9.05
C ASN A 6 8.36 -4.92 -7.79
N GLY A 7 7.32 -4.26 -7.32
CA GLY A 7 6.62 -4.62 -6.07
C GLY A 7 5.12 -4.80 -6.23
N ILE A 8 4.48 -5.24 -5.15
CA ILE A 8 3.04 -5.28 -4.98
C ILE A 8 2.68 -4.47 -3.75
N LEU A 9 1.72 -3.57 -3.91
CA LEU A 9 1.13 -2.81 -2.82
C LEU A 9 -0.23 -3.36 -2.44
N GLU A 10 -0.41 -3.62 -1.16
CA GLU A 10 -1.65 -4.04 -0.54
C GLU A 10 -2.07 -3.02 0.53
N ILE A 11 -3.32 -2.59 0.49
CA ILE A 11 -3.94 -1.84 1.59
C ILE A 11 -4.97 -2.75 2.24
N THR A 12 -4.83 -2.99 3.53
CA THR A 12 -5.77 -3.77 4.35
C THR A 12 -6.39 -2.91 5.44
N ASN A 13 -7.68 -3.13 5.72
CA ASN A 13 -8.35 -2.50 6.86
C ASN A 13 -8.04 -3.25 8.18
N LEU A 14 -8.55 -2.76 9.32
CA LEU A 14 -8.32 -3.36 10.64
C LEU A 14 -8.83 -4.80 10.78
N GLN A 15 -9.80 -5.22 9.96
CA GLN A 15 -10.30 -6.59 9.93
C GLN A 15 -9.43 -7.52 9.06
N GLY A 16 -8.35 -7.01 8.47
CA GLY A 16 -7.47 -7.76 7.57
C GLY A 16 -7.99 -7.90 6.14
N LYS A 17 -9.12 -7.27 5.80
CA LYS A 17 -9.66 -7.29 4.44
C LYS A 17 -8.81 -6.40 3.53
N ILE A 18 -8.36 -6.94 2.40
CA ILE A 18 -7.68 -6.18 1.35
C ILE A 18 -8.71 -5.26 0.68
N VAL A 19 -8.46 -3.95 0.71
CA VAL A 19 -9.29 -2.91 0.09
C VAL A 19 -8.65 -2.30 -1.15
N LYS A 20 -7.32 -2.48 -1.31
CA LYS A 20 -6.60 -2.10 -2.52
C LYS A 20 -5.47 -3.10 -2.78
N TYR A 21 -5.29 -3.47 -4.03
CA TYR A 21 -4.18 -4.28 -4.52
C TYR A 21 -3.65 -3.63 -5.80
N THR A 22 -2.36 -3.31 -5.87
CA THR A 22 -1.80 -2.54 -6.99
C THR A 22 -0.35 -2.95 -7.26
N PRO A 23 -0.01 -3.41 -8.48
CA PRO A 23 1.38 -3.59 -8.90
C PRO A 23 2.14 -2.26 -8.91
N ILE A 24 3.41 -2.30 -8.51
CA ILE A 24 4.36 -1.18 -8.57
C ILE A 24 5.43 -1.54 -9.61
N PRO A 25 5.21 -1.22 -10.90
CA PRO A 25 6.20 -1.49 -11.95
C PRO A 25 7.40 -0.53 -11.87
N ASP A 26 7.15 0.71 -11.45
CA ASP A 26 8.14 1.80 -11.44
C ASP A 26 8.38 2.35 -10.03
N SER A 27 9.45 3.13 -9.88
CA SER A 27 9.90 3.71 -8.60
C SER A 27 8.88 4.62 -7.90
N ILE A 28 7.89 5.14 -8.64
CA ILE A 28 6.82 6.00 -8.12
C ILE A 28 5.47 5.51 -8.64
N THR A 29 4.60 5.08 -7.73
CA THR A 29 3.21 4.73 -8.03
C THR A 29 2.28 5.65 -7.25
N ARG A 30 1.31 6.27 -7.93
CA ARG A 30 0.25 7.08 -7.30
C ARG A 30 -1.00 6.23 -7.17
N ILE A 31 -1.60 6.22 -5.98
CA ILE A 31 -2.79 5.43 -5.68
C ILE A 31 -3.87 6.36 -5.15
N ASP A 32 -5.02 6.37 -5.81
CA ASP A 32 -6.19 7.05 -5.30
C ASP A 32 -6.85 6.22 -4.19
N ILE A 33 -6.99 6.85 -3.02
CA ILE A 33 -7.61 6.35 -1.80
C ILE A 33 -8.87 7.13 -1.42
N SER A 34 -9.39 8.01 -2.29
CA SER A 34 -10.57 8.85 -2.04
C SER A 34 -11.81 8.04 -1.66
N GLN A 35 -11.94 6.84 -2.24
CA GLN A 35 -13.07 5.93 -2.01
C GLN A 35 -12.96 5.12 -0.71
N LEU A 36 -11.84 5.21 0.02
CA LEU A 36 -11.70 4.55 1.31
C LEU A 36 -12.41 5.39 2.38
N THR A 37 -13.20 4.72 3.23
CA THR A 37 -13.79 5.35 4.40
C THR A 37 -12.71 5.84 5.36
N GLU A 38 -13.02 6.85 6.16
CA GLU A 38 -12.16 7.25 7.28
C GLU A 38 -11.81 6.05 8.17
N GLY A 39 -10.57 6.01 8.65
CA GLY A 39 -10.10 4.91 9.47
C GLY A 39 -8.62 4.59 9.34
N ILE A 40 -8.23 3.47 9.95
CA ILE A 40 -6.85 2.97 9.99
C ILE A 40 -6.69 1.82 9.02
N TYR A 41 -5.60 1.85 8.27
CA TYR A 41 -5.22 0.84 7.29
C TYR A 41 -3.76 0.44 7.47
N SER A 42 -3.43 -0.77 7.05
CA SER A 42 -2.05 -1.21 6.85
C SER A 42 -1.72 -1.13 5.36
N LEU A 43 -0.64 -0.44 5.04
CA LEU A 43 -0.03 -0.38 3.72
C LEU A 43 1.17 -1.33 3.72
N LYS A 44 1.10 -2.40 2.93
CA LYS A 44 2.16 -3.38 2.77
C LYS A 44 2.69 -3.31 1.35
N ILE A 45 4.00 -3.18 1.20
CA ILE A 45 4.70 -3.28 -0.08
C ILE A 45 5.60 -4.51 -0.02
N THR A 46 5.36 -5.46 -0.92
CA THR A 46 6.17 -6.67 -1.08
C THR A 46 7.02 -6.51 -2.34
N THR A 47 8.33 -6.64 -2.23
CA THR A 47 9.26 -6.73 -3.36
C THR A 47 10.14 -7.96 -3.23
N ASN A 48 10.96 -8.21 -4.26
CA ASN A 48 11.96 -9.28 -4.20
C ASN A 48 13.07 -9.02 -3.18
N GLU A 49 13.22 -7.76 -2.72
CA GLU A 49 14.24 -7.35 -1.75
C GLU A 49 13.72 -7.37 -0.31
N GLY A 50 12.39 -7.44 -0.12
CA GLY A 50 11.80 -7.54 1.21
C GLY A 50 10.37 -7.01 1.29
N ILE A 51 9.94 -6.77 2.53
CA ILE A 51 8.59 -6.31 2.85
C ILE A 51 8.68 -5.02 3.65
N ILE A 52 7.93 -4.00 3.23
CA ILE A 52 7.76 -2.75 3.95
C ILE A 52 6.31 -2.68 4.41
N VAL A 53 6.09 -2.40 5.71
CA VAL A 53 4.75 -2.21 6.27
C VAL A 53 4.67 -0.83 6.92
N LYS A 54 3.60 -0.08 6.61
CA LYS A 54 3.32 1.23 7.19
C LYS A 54 1.86 1.35 7.61
N LYS A 55 1.59 2.05 8.70
CA LYS A 55 0.24 2.46 9.07
C LYS A 55 -0.19 3.66 8.22
N LEU A 56 -1.40 3.60 7.67
CA LEU A 56 -2.06 4.70 6.99
C LEU A 56 -3.30 5.11 7.80
N ILE A 57 -3.47 6.42 8.02
CA ILE A 57 -4.65 6.98 8.68
C ILE A 57 -5.35 7.87 7.64
N LYS A 58 -6.59 7.52 7.28
CA LYS A 58 -7.44 8.33 6.41
C LYS A 58 -8.36 9.17 7.29
N GLN A 59 -8.27 10.48 7.14
CA GLN A 59 -9.15 11.50 7.72
C GLN A 59 -10.02 12.11 6.62
#